data_AF-A0A151BKV5-F1
#
_entry.id   AF-A0A151BKV5-F1
#
_cell.length_a   1.000
_cell.length_b   1.000
_cell.length_c   1.000
_cell.angle_alpha   90.00
_cell.angle_beta   90.00
_cell.angle_gamma   90.00
#
_symmetry.space_group_name_H-M   'P 1'
#
loop_
_entity.id
_entity.type
_entity.pdbx_description
1 polymer ?
#
loop_
_entity_poly.entity_id
_entity_poly.type
_entity_poly.pdbx_seq_one_letter_code
_entity_poly.pdbx_strand_id
1 'polypeptide(L)'
;MESYNNIAENNIIKDSNRGIQLSSVGNIVRNNYISTCYWTAIHCRDAPKDALIVGNILLNRDDVIYFNGGEENITITGNLIAGGHDGIEFEGESTNIVITYNEIRHNGKAIYVKTGVKNMVVQYNNIRDNGYGIDNLSNATEHQIDARYNWWGSPDGPGDMVSSNVLYEPWATTPWPTTFSIPEITVTTTVTETTTETTTVTETTTEVTTETTTTTTTETKEVLGGAFYGSVGVIIILIIALAYVLMRK
;
A
#
# COMPACT_ATOMS: atom_id res chain seq x y z
N MET A 1 -6.08 -15.74 13.94
CA MET A 1 -4.67 -16.16 14.03
C MET A 1 -3.94 -14.92 14.45
N GLU A 2 -3.32 -14.95 15.62
CA GLU A 2 -2.58 -13.82 16.16
C GLU A 2 -1.27 -13.61 15.38
N SER A 3 -0.89 -12.35 15.15
CA SER A 3 0.33 -11.99 14.42
C SER A 3 1.22 -11.13 15.31
N TYR A 4 2.43 -11.58 15.61
CA TYR A 4 3.38 -10.83 16.43
C TYR A 4 4.64 -10.49 15.65
N ASN A 5 5.06 -9.23 15.69
CA ASN A 5 6.34 -8.75 15.16
C ASN A 5 6.59 -9.15 13.68
N ASN A 6 5.54 -9.20 12.87
CA ASN A 6 5.66 -9.54 11.45
C ASN A 6 5.94 -8.31 10.61
N ILE A 7 6.61 -8.51 9.49
CA ILE A 7 6.83 -7.47 8.48
C ILE A 7 6.22 -7.96 7.17
N ALA A 8 5.25 -7.20 6.66
CA ALA A 8 4.74 -7.35 5.30
C ALA A 8 5.27 -6.19 4.45
N GLU A 9 6.20 -6.47 3.54
CA GLU A 9 6.86 -5.42 2.78
C GLU A 9 7.07 -5.71 1.29
N ASN A 10 7.05 -4.65 0.48
CA ASN A 10 7.37 -4.66 -0.94
C ASN A 10 6.50 -5.63 -1.77
N ASN A 11 5.24 -5.81 -1.36
CA ASN A 11 4.30 -6.69 -2.06
C ASN A 11 3.41 -5.90 -3.02
N ILE A 12 2.99 -6.56 -4.11
CA ILE A 12 1.86 -6.13 -4.94
C ILE A 12 0.70 -7.08 -4.66
N ILE A 13 -0.34 -6.60 -3.98
CA ILE A 13 -1.52 -7.37 -3.60
C ILE A 13 -2.73 -6.80 -4.34
N LYS A 14 -3.40 -7.63 -5.13
CA LYS A 14 -4.54 -7.23 -5.97
C LYS A 14 -5.64 -8.27 -5.94
N ASP A 15 -6.87 -7.81 -6.18
CA ASP A 15 -8.03 -8.68 -6.45
C ASP A 15 -8.28 -9.74 -5.36
N SER A 16 -8.02 -9.37 -4.11
CA SER A 16 -8.22 -10.22 -2.93
C SER A 16 -9.47 -9.82 -2.15
N ASN A 17 -9.97 -10.68 -1.27
CA ASN A 17 -11.07 -10.27 -0.38
C ASN A 17 -10.58 -9.18 0.61
N ARG A 18 -9.44 -9.43 1.25
CA ARG A 18 -8.70 -8.49 2.10
C ARG A 18 -7.25 -8.44 1.62
N GLY A 19 -6.61 -7.28 1.68
CA GLY A 19 -5.20 -7.15 1.34
C GLY A 19 -4.30 -7.78 2.40
N ILE A 20 -4.07 -7.06 3.49
CA ILE A 20 -3.31 -7.52 4.65
C ILE A 20 -4.22 -7.49 5.88
N GLN A 21 -4.12 -8.52 6.71
CA GLN A 21 -4.76 -8.54 8.01
C GLN A 21 -3.71 -8.41 9.11
N LEU A 22 -3.84 -7.38 9.93
CA LEU A 22 -3.03 -7.12 11.11
C LEU A 22 -3.81 -7.49 12.37
N SER A 23 -3.14 -8.16 13.30
CA SER A 23 -3.67 -8.49 14.63
C SER A 23 -2.57 -8.46 15.67
N SER A 24 -2.90 -8.42 16.97
CA SER A 24 -1.92 -8.50 18.06
C SER A 24 -0.79 -7.45 17.96
N VAL A 25 0.48 -7.75 18.23
CA VAL A 25 1.47 -6.70 18.59
C VAL A 25 2.64 -6.57 17.60
N GLY A 26 3.08 -5.34 17.34
CA GLY A 26 4.41 -5.04 16.78
C GLY A 26 4.55 -5.27 15.28
N ASN A 27 3.45 -5.34 14.54
CA ASN A 27 3.49 -5.64 13.11
C ASN A 27 3.76 -4.40 12.25
N ILE A 28 4.50 -4.59 11.16
CA ILE A 28 4.89 -3.54 10.23
C ILE A 28 4.35 -3.88 8.85
N VAL A 29 3.62 -2.94 8.24
CA VAL A 29 3.18 -3.01 6.84
C VAL A 29 3.84 -1.85 6.10
N ARG A 30 4.79 -2.14 5.22
CA ARG A 30 5.53 -1.09 4.53
C ARG A 30 5.77 -1.28 3.05
N ASN A 31 5.74 -0.19 2.30
CA ASN A 31 6.10 -0.17 0.87
C ASN A 31 5.31 -1.18 0.02
N ASN A 32 4.07 -1.48 0.40
CA ASN A 32 3.21 -2.36 -0.38
C ASN A 32 2.35 -1.54 -1.35
N TYR A 33 2.07 -2.11 -2.52
CA TYR A 33 1.00 -1.66 -3.39
C TYR A 33 -0.19 -2.61 -3.20
N ILE A 34 -1.29 -2.12 -2.64
CA ILE A 34 -2.49 -2.91 -2.38
C ILE A 34 -3.67 -2.24 -3.08
N SER A 35 -4.33 -2.95 -4.00
CA SER A 35 -5.47 -2.38 -4.70
C SER A 35 -6.58 -3.36 -5.02
N THR A 36 -7.78 -2.85 -5.25
CA THR A 36 -8.92 -3.65 -5.74
C THR A 36 -9.24 -4.82 -4.80
N CYS A 37 -9.14 -4.59 -3.49
CA CYS A 37 -9.64 -5.56 -2.53
C CYS A 37 -11.18 -5.49 -2.49
N TYR A 38 -11.85 -6.60 -2.26
CA TYR A 38 -13.32 -6.60 -2.18
C TYR A 38 -13.81 -5.86 -0.94
N TRP A 39 -13.11 -6.01 0.19
CA TRP A 39 -13.49 -5.38 1.46
C TRP A 39 -12.48 -4.33 1.91
N THR A 40 -11.27 -4.70 2.32
CA THR A 40 -10.30 -3.69 2.81
C THR A 40 -8.87 -3.98 2.38
N ALA A 41 -8.07 -2.93 2.16
CA ALA A 41 -6.66 -3.09 1.85
C ALA A 41 -5.87 -3.50 3.09
N ILE A 42 -6.13 -2.88 4.25
CA ILE A 42 -5.56 -3.28 5.53
C ILE A 42 -6.68 -3.42 6.57
N HIS A 43 -6.87 -4.65 7.04
CA HIS A 43 -7.80 -4.98 8.13
C HIS A 43 -7.05 -5.13 9.44
N CYS A 44 -7.31 -4.25 10.39
CA CYS A 44 -6.74 -4.27 11.73
C CYS A 44 -7.76 -4.80 12.72
N ARG A 45 -7.54 -6.02 13.21
CA ARG A 45 -8.48 -6.78 14.04
C ARG A 45 -7.83 -7.27 15.32
N ASP A 46 -8.67 -7.70 16.27
CA ASP A 46 -8.24 -8.30 17.53
C ASP A 46 -7.30 -7.38 18.33
N ALA A 47 -7.64 -6.09 18.41
CA ALA A 47 -6.97 -5.05 19.21
C ALA A 47 -5.46 -4.94 18.95
N PRO A 48 -5.02 -4.61 17.72
CA PRO A 48 -3.60 -4.58 17.42
C PRO A 48 -2.88 -3.47 18.18
N LYS A 49 -1.62 -3.69 18.53
CA LYS A 49 -0.79 -2.74 19.27
C LYS A 49 0.56 -2.52 18.62
N ASP A 50 1.13 -1.33 18.81
CA ASP A 50 2.49 -0.99 18.39
C ASP A 50 2.73 -1.27 16.90
N ALA A 51 1.72 -1.05 16.06
CA ALA A 51 1.80 -1.34 14.63
C ALA A 51 2.23 -0.11 13.82
N LEU A 52 2.99 -0.35 12.75
CA LEU A 52 3.46 0.69 11.83
C LEU A 52 2.97 0.40 10.41
N ILE A 53 2.15 1.29 9.87
CA ILE A 53 1.69 1.27 8.48
C ILE A 53 2.38 2.42 7.74
N VAL A 54 3.39 2.12 6.91
CA VAL A 54 4.27 3.15 6.35
C VAL A 54 4.59 3.02 4.87
N GLY A 55 4.53 4.12 4.12
CA GLY A 55 5.04 4.13 2.74
C GLY A 55 4.23 3.29 1.75
N ASN A 56 2.99 2.91 2.07
CA ASN A 56 2.18 2.06 1.21
C ASN A 56 1.37 2.88 0.19
N ILE A 57 1.04 2.26 -0.93
CA ILE A 57 0.03 2.74 -1.89
C ILE A 57 -1.21 1.85 -1.73
N LEU A 58 -2.27 2.41 -1.17
CA LEU A 58 -3.50 1.70 -0.82
C LEU A 58 -4.68 2.29 -1.59
N LEU A 59 -5.20 1.53 -2.55
CA LEU A 59 -6.25 1.96 -3.48
C LEU A 59 -7.43 1.00 -3.43
N ASN A 60 -8.44 1.32 -2.63
CA ASN A 60 -9.57 0.41 -2.40
C ASN A 60 -10.91 1.11 -2.55
N ARG A 61 -12.01 0.39 -2.83
CA ARG A 61 -13.33 1.01 -3.06
C ARG A 61 -14.21 1.13 -1.82
N ASP A 62 -14.06 0.22 -0.87
CA ASP A 62 -14.76 0.24 0.42
C ASP A 62 -13.79 0.87 1.43
N ASP A 63 -13.52 0.29 2.60
CA ASP A 63 -12.54 0.88 3.52
C ASP A 63 -11.10 0.64 3.05
N VAL A 64 -10.26 1.67 3.07
CA VAL A 64 -8.85 1.49 2.70
C VAL A 64 -8.07 0.89 3.89
N ILE A 65 -8.19 1.50 5.07
CA ILE A 65 -7.68 0.94 6.33
C ILE A 65 -8.84 0.89 7.32
N TYR A 66 -9.12 -0.29 7.89
CA TYR A 66 -10.25 -0.49 8.80
C TYR A 66 -9.79 -1.09 10.12
N PHE A 67 -10.21 -0.48 11.23
CA PHE A 67 -9.89 -0.83 12.61
C PHE A 67 -11.15 -1.21 13.39
N ASN A 68 -11.19 -2.42 13.96
CA ASN A 68 -12.35 -2.93 14.70
C ASN A 68 -12.49 -2.37 16.12
N GLY A 69 -11.43 -1.81 16.71
CA GLY A 69 -11.40 -1.37 18.10
C GLY A 69 -10.36 -2.10 18.95
N GLY A 70 -9.96 -1.41 20.02
CA GLY A 70 -8.96 -1.85 20.99
C GLY A 70 -7.52 -1.54 20.58
N GLU A 71 -7.33 -0.78 19.51
CA GLU A 71 -6.00 -0.42 19.01
C GLU A 71 -5.26 0.48 19.99
N GLU A 72 -3.95 0.25 20.11
CA GLU A 72 -3.07 1.05 20.95
C GLU A 72 -1.74 1.31 20.26
N ASN A 73 -1.26 2.56 20.28
CA ASN A 73 0.06 2.95 19.75
C ASN A 73 0.24 2.62 18.26
N ILE A 74 -0.74 2.99 17.43
CA ILE A 74 -0.65 2.78 15.97
C ILE A 74 -0.06 4.00 15.30
N THR A 75 0.90 3.78 14.40
CA THR A 75 1.46 4.83 13.54
C THR A 75 1.14 4.56 12.09
N ILE A 76 0.53 5.54 11.41
CA ILE A 76 0.20 5.51 9.99
C ILE A 76 0.91 6.68 9.32
N THR A 77 1.92 6.43 8.49
CA THR A 77 2.71 7.53 7.94
C THR A 77 3.24 7.33 6.52
N GLY A 78 3.33 8.40 5.73
CA GLY A 78 3.91 8.32 4.39
C GLY A 78 3.10 7.49 3.38
N ASN A 79 1.82 7.21 3.64
CA ASN A 79 0.99 6.38 2.76
C ASN A 79 0.20 7.23 1.76
N LEU A 80 -0.09 6.66 0.59
CA LEU A 80 -1.19 7.10 -0.27
C LEU A 80 -2.42 6.25 0.04
N ILE A 81 -3.50 6.89 0.49
CA ILE A 81 -4.76 6.26 0.90
C ILE A 81 -5.89 6.86 0.07
N ALA A 82 -6.43 6.10 -0.88
CA ALA A 82 -7.39 6.67 -1.82
C ALA A 82 -8.43 5.69 -2.38
N GLY A 83 -9.54 6.27 -2.84
CA GLY A 83 -10.60 5.61 -3.60
C GLY A 83 -11.71 4.98 -2.77
N GLY A 84 -11.59 5.01 -1.44
CA GLY A 84 -12.44 4.25 -0.52
C GLY A 84 -13.75 4.95 -0.17
N HIS A 85 -14.68 4.19 0.41
CA HIS A 85 -15.80 4.79 1.13
C HIS A 85 -15.28 5.58 2.32
N ASP A 86 -14.49 4.95 3.18
CA ASP A 86 -13.70 5.62 4.21
C ASP A 86 -12.20 5.32 3.99
N GLY A 87 -11.36 6.35 4.04
CA GLY A 87 -9.92 6.20 3.88
C GLY A 87 -9.31 5.46 5.08
N ILE A 88 -9.64 5.92 6.29
CA ILE A 88 -9.27 5.25 7.54
C ILE A 88 -10.50 5.24 8.45
N GLU A 89 -11.01 4.06 8.78
CA GLU A 89 -12.12 3.91 9.73
C GLU A 89 -11.65 3.33 11.07
N PHE A 90 -12.10 3.95 12.16
CA PHE A 90 -12.05 3.43 13.52
C PHE A 90 -13.46 3.12 14.01
N GLU A 91 -13.83 1.84 14.00
CA GLU A 91 -15.15 1.40 14.42
C GLU A 91 -15.28 1.39 15.96
N GLY A 92 -14.30 0.86 16.67
CA GLY A 92 -14.30 0.77 18.14
C GLY A 92 -13.47 1.84 18.84
N GLU A 93 -13.39 1.75 20.16
CA GLU A 93 -12.52 2.63 20.97
C GLU A 93 -11.04 2.27 20.77
N SER A 94 -10.21 3.27 20.53
CA SER A 94 -8.76 3.11 20.38
C SER A 94 -8.01 4.17 21.19
N THR A 95 -6.69 4.02 21.35
CA THR A 95 -5.86 5.00 22.04
C THR A 95 -4.50 5.20 21.37
N ASN A 96 -3.94 6.41 21.49
CA ASN A 96 -2.60 6.75 21.04
C ASN A 96 -2.37 6.44 19.56
N ILE A 97 -3.14 7.08 18.69
CA ILE A 97 -3.06 6.90 17.24
C ILE A 97 -2.39 8.11 16.61
N VAL A 98 -1.37 7.87 15.78
CA VAL A 98 -0.61 8.92 15.09
C VAL A 98 -0.73 8.72 13.59
N ILE A 99 -1.25 9.73 12.89
CA ILE A 99 -1.45 9.73 11.44
C ILE A 99 -0.73 10.96 10.87
N THR A 100 0.40 10.76 10.19
CA THR A 100 1.24 11.89 9.72
C THR A 100 1.85 11.68 8.35
N TYR A 101 2.07 12.75 7.59
CA TYR A 101 2.72 12.70 6.27
C TYR A 101 2.04 11.76 5.26
N ASN A 102 0.74 11.52 5.40
CA ASN A 102 -0.04 10.75 4.43
C ASN A 102 -0.70 11.67 3.40
N GLU A 103 -0.98 11.11 2.25
CA GLU A 103 -1.83 11.67 1.22
C GLU A 103 -3.15 10.90 1.21
N ILE A 104 -4.21 11.53 1.71
CA ILE A 104 -5.53 10.91 1.88
C ILE A 104 -6.51 11.64 0.98
N ARG A 105 -6.93 11.00 -0.12
CA ARG A 105 -7.72 11.67 -1.16
C ARG A 105 -8.70 10.77 -1.87
N HIS A 106 -9.74 11.35 -2.47
CA HIS A 106 -10.75 10.63 -3.25
C HIS A 106 -11.44 9.52 -2.46
N ASN A 107 -11.65 9.75 -1.17
CA ASN A 107 -12.47 8.88 -0.32
C ASN A 107 -13.82 9.56 -0.02
N GLY A 108 -14.83 8.80 0.40
CA GLY A 108 -16.06 9.37 0.95
C GLY A 108 -15.76 10.21 2.20
N LYS A 109 -15.09 9.63 3.20
CA LYS A 109 -14.43 10.39 4.29
C LYS A 109 -12.96 10.05 4.35
N ALA A 110 -12.10 11.03 4.61
CA ALA A 110 -10.66 10.77 4.72
C ALA A 110 -10.37 9.93 5.97
N ILE A 111 -10.94 10.36 7.11
CA ILE A 111 -10.86 9.64 8.38
C ILE A 111 -12.25 9.65 9.02
N TYR A 112 -12.73 8.47 9.43
CA TYR A 112 -14.00 8.28 10.11
C TYR A 112 -13.78 7.62 11.47
N VAL A 113 -14.27 8.24 12.54
CA VAL A 113 -14.15 7.76 13.92
C VAL A 113 -15.54 7.62 14.50
N LYS A 114 -15.98 6.37 14.70
CA LYS A 114 -17.36 6.06 15.09
C LYS A 114 -17.59 6.10 16.60
N THR A 115 -16.70 5.48 17.39
CA THR A 115 -16.87 5.37 18.85
C THR A 115 -15.98 6.37 19.61
N GLY A 116 -14.79 6.66 19.10
CA GLY A 116 -13.86 7.66 19.65
C GLY A 116 -12.45 7.11 19.81
N VAL A 117 -11.44 7.97 19.65
CA VAL A 117 -10.03 7.62 19.86
C VAL A 117 -9.41 8.58 20.86
N LYS A 118 -8.82 8.06 21.93
CA LYS A 118 -8.09 8.89 22.90
C LYS A 118 -6.70 9.21 22.38
N ASN A 119 -6.24 10.44 22.61
CA ASN A 119 -4.91 10.90 22.19
C ASN A 119 -4.61 10.68 20.69
N MET A 120 -5.58 10.98 19.82
CA MET A 120 -5.38 10.90 18.37
C MET A 120 -4.73 12.17 17.83
N VAL A 121 -3.63 12.00 17.09
CA VAL A 121 -2.90 13.07 16.42
C VAL A 121 -2.91 12.81 14.93
N VAL A 122 -3.52 13.71 14.17
CA VAL A 122 -3.60 13.68 12.70
C VAL A 122 -2.94 14.96 12.20
N GLN A 123 -1.65 14.97 11.90
CA GLN A 123 -0.96 16.22 11.53
C GLN A 123 -0.05 16.05 10.33
N TYR A 124 0.26 17.13 9.62
CA TYR A 124 1.18 17.11 8.49
C TYR A 124 0.74 16.18 7.34
N ASN A 125 -0.56 15.91 7.20
CA ASN A 125 -1.12 15.15 6.09
C ASN A 125 -1.66 16.10 5.01
N ASN A 126 -1.76 15.60 3.79
CA ASN A 126 -2.55 16.19 2.72
C ASN A 126 -3.92 15.48 2.68
N ILE A 127 -4.95 16.15 3.17
CA ILE A 127 -6.33 15.64 3.21
C ILE A 127 -7.15 16.46 2.23
N ARG A 128 -7.40 15.94 1.03
CA ARG A 128 -8.05 16.71 -0.04
C ARG A 128 -8.91 15.86 -0.95
N ASP A 129 -9.83 16.48 -1.67
CA ASP A 129 -10.68 15.80 -2.66
C ASP A 129 -11.42 14.59 -2.07
N ASN A 130 -11.74 14.62 -0.78
CA ASN A 130 -12.62 13.66 -0.10
C ASN A 130 -14.01 14.28 0.04
N GLY A 131 -15.05 13.47 0.21
CA GLY A 131 -16.39 13.98 0.53
C GLY A 131 -16.45 14.67 1.90
N TYR A 132 -15.66 14.17 2.86
CA TYR A 132 -15.47 14.74 4.18
C TYR A 132 -14.01 14.55 4.63
N GLY A 133 -13.46 15.48 5.41
CA GLY A 133 -12.09 15.45 5.91
C GLY A 133 -11.95 14.51 7.10
N ILE A 134 -12.41 14.95 8.27
CA ILE A 134 -12.39 14.13 9.50
C ILE A 134 -13.76 14.17 10.17
N ASP A 135 -14.42 13.02 10.19
CA ASP A 135 -15.71 12.82 10.83
C ASP A 135 -15.53 12.07 12.14
N ASN A 136 -15.57 12.80 13.25
CA ASN A 136 -15.49 12.28 14.61
C ASN A 136 -16.89 12.34 15.23
N LEU A 137 -17.54 11.18 15.35
CA LEU A 137 -18.88 11.10 15.93
C LEU A 137 -18.88 11.23 17.45
N SER A 138 -17.71 11.08 18.09
CA SER A 138 -17.60 11.25 19.52
C SER A 138 -17.51 12.73 19.88
N ASN A 139 -18.40 13.18 20.78
CA ASN A 139 -18.40 14.54 21.31
C ASN A 139 -17.68 14.66 22.66
N ALA A 140 -17.09 13.57 23.19
CA ALA A 140 -16.38 13.64 24.45
C ALA A 140 -15.02 14.32 24.26
N THR A 141 -14.65 15.22 25.19
CA THR A 141 -13.40 15.99 25.11
C THR A 141 -12.15 15.10 25.09
N GLU A 142 -12.17 13.94 25.76
CA GLU A 142 -11.06 12.97 25.73
C GLU A 142 -10.86 12.28 24.37
N HIS A 143 -11.86 12.38 23.47
CA HIS A 143 -11.81 11.88 22.10
C HIS A 143 -11.62 13.01 21.07
N GLN A 144 -11.23 14.21 21.51
CA GLN A 144 -10.91 15.30 20.60
C GLN A 144 -9.68 14.95 19.77
N ILE A 145 -9.79 15.09 18.45
CA ILE A 145 -8.71 14.81 17.51
C ILE A 145 -7.88 16.07 17.31
N ASP A 146 -6.56 15.98 17.49
CA ASP A 146 -5.64 17.05 17.10
C ASP A 146 -5.30 16.93 15.61
N ALA A 147 -6.01 17.69 14.78
CA ALA A 147 -5.89 17.72 13.32
C ALA A 147 -5.15 18.96 12.76
N ARG A 148 -4.37 19.64 13.59
CA ARG A 148 -3.66 20.87 13.19
C ARG A 148 -2.56 20.57 12.17
N TYR A 149 -2.16 21.57 11.41
CA TYR A 149 -1.06 21.49 10.44
C TYR A 149 -1.27 20.52 9.26
N ASN A 150 -2.48 19.98 9.07
CA ASN A 150 -2.83 19.33 7.80
C ASN A 150 -3.07 20.37 6.71
N TRP A 151 -2.85 19.98 5.45
CA TRP A 151 -3.31 20.73 4.30
C TRP A 151 -4.62 20.14 3.78
N TRP A 152 -5.64 20.98 3.65
CA TRP A 152 -7.02 20.53 3.38
C TRP A 152 -7.44 20.61 1.91
N GLY A 153 -6.46 20.69 1.00
CA GLY A 153 -6.71 20.94 -0.43
C GLY A 153 -6.82 22.42 -0.81
N SER A 154 -6.96 23.31 0.18
CA SER A 154 -7.06 24.76 -0.02
C SER A 154 -6.27 25.53 1.04
N PRO A 155 -5.64 26.67 0.71
CA PRO A 155 -5.08 27.59 1.70
C PRO A 155 -6.14 28.20 2.64
N ASP A 156 -7.42 28.16 2.27
CA ASP A 156 -8.53 28.67 3.08
C ASP A 156 -8.96 27.70 4.20
N GLY A 157 -8.36 26.50 4.24
CA GLY A 157 -8.62 25.50 5.28
C GLY A 157 -9.68 24.46 4.90
N PRO A 158 -10.20 23.70 5.88
CA PRO A 158 -11.11 22.60 5.63
C PRO A 158 -12.54 23.00 5.24
N GLY A 159 -12.95 24.26 5.45
CA GLY A 159 -14.36 24.64 5.40
C GLY A 159 -15.21 23.77 6.34
N ASP A 160 -16.36 23.30 5.87
CA ASP A 160 -17.29 22.44 6.64
C ASP A 160 -16.93 20.94 6.61
N MET A 161 -15.73 20.58 6.12
CA MET A 161 -15.31 19.18 5.96
C MET A 161 -14.80 18.52 7.25
N VAL A 162 -14.94 19.18 8.40
CA VAL A 162 -14.39 18.71 9.67
C VAL A 162 -15.45 18.84 10.76
N SER A 163 -15.64 17.76 11.52
CA SER A 163 -16.59 17.69 12.63
C SER A 163 -16.20 18.57 13.82
N SER A 164 -17.16 18.87 14.71
CA SER A 164 -16.97 19.83 15.81
C SER A 164 -15.93 19.43 16.86
N ASN A 165 -15.66 18.13 17.04
CA ASN A 165 -14.69 17.63 18.03
C ASN A 165 -13.33 17.31 17.41
N VAL A 166 -12.86 18.21 16.54
CA VAL A 166 -11.59 18.12 15.84
C VAL A 166 -10.92 19.50 15.83
N LEU A 167 -9.69 19.58 16.36
CA LEU A 167 -8.88 20.80 16.34
C LEU A 167 -8.12 20.87 15.01
N TYR A 168 -8.52 21.73 14.08
CA TYR A 168 -7.85 21.85 12.78
C TYR A 168 -7.06 23.15 12.59
N GLU A 169 -7.22 24.14 13.49
CA GLU A 169 -6.49 25.41 13.41
C GLU A 169 -5.22 25.42 14.28
N PRO A 170 -4.08 25.88 13.76
CA PRO A 170 -3.85 26.34 12.39
C PRO A 170 -3.76 25.17 11.40
N TRP A 171 -4.13 25.40 10.14
CA TRP A 171 -3.88 24.46 9.04
C TRP A 171 -2.69 24.91 8.18
N ALA A 172 -2.16 24.00 7.36
CA ALA A 172 -1.12 24.32 6.39
C ALA A 172 -1.71 25.00 5.16
N THR A 173 -1.08 26.06 4.64
CA THR A 173 -1.55 26.80 3.45
C THR A 173 -1.04 26.23 2.13
N THR A 174 -0.10 25.28 2.18
CA THR A 174 0.46 24.57 1.02
C THR A 174 0.52 23.08 1.29
N PRO A 175 0.42 22.23 0.27
CA PRO A 175 0.58 20.79 0.42
C PRO A 175 1.96 20.43 0.97
N TRP A 176 2.00 19.39 1.80
CA TRP A 176 3.22 18.72 2.20
C TRP A 176 3.80 17.91 1.02
N PRO A 177 5.14 17.85 0.88
CA PRO A 177 5.78 17.02 -0.15
C PRO A 177 5.41 15.54 0.02
N THR A 178 5.04 14.88 -1.08
CA THR A 178 4.71 13.45 -1.08
C THR A 178 5.48 12.71 -2.17
N THR A 179 5.95 11.51 -1.85
CA THR A 179 6.63 10.61 -2.79
C THR A 179 6.10 9.20 -2.59
N PHE A 180 5.64 8.58 -3.67
CA PHE A 180 5.13 7.22 -3.66
C PHE A 180 5.87 6.41 -4.73
N SER A 181 6.31 5.21 -4.37
CA SER A 181 6.98 4.29 -5.30
C SER A 181 6.25 2.96 -5.28
N ILE A 182 5.97 2.42 -6.46
CA ILE A 182 5.45 1.06 -6.60
C ILE A 182 6.64 0.10 -6.39
N PRO A 183 6.51 -0.96 -5.59
CA PRO A 183 7.58 -1.93 -5.42
C PRO A 183 7.93 -2.60 -6.75
N GLU A 184 9.22 -2.68 -7.07
CA GLU A 184 9.74 -3.42 -8.22
C GLU A 184 9.64 -4.94 -7.98
N ILE A 185 9.18 -5.70 -8.98
CA ILE A 185 9.18 -7.16 -8.92
C ILE A 185 10.35 -7.70 -9.75
N THR A 186 11.28 -8.36 -9.07
CA THR A 186 12.36 -9.11 -9.71
C THR A 186 11.97 -10.59 -9.76
N VAL A 187 11.81 -11.15 -10.96
CA VAL A 187 11.52 -12.58 -11.15
C VAL A 187 12.83 -13.27 -11.52
N THR A 188 13.40 -14.01 -10.57
CA THR A 188 14.56 -14.86 -10.84
C THR A 188 14.08 -16.20 -11.35
N THR A 189 14.34 -16.50 -12.63
CA THR A 189 14.04 -17.81 -13.22
C THR A 189 15.33 -18.61 -13.30
N THR A 190 15.44 -19.64 -12.47
CA THR A 190 16.56 -20.59 -12.58
C THR A 190 16.19 -21.64 -13.62
N VAL A 191 16.90 -21.67 -14.75
CA VAL A 191 16.74 -22.71 -15.77
C VAL A 191 17.89 -23.71 -15.62
N THR A 192 17.57 -24.92 -15.18
CA THR A 192 18.55 -26.02 -15.15
C THR A 192 18.42 -26.82 -16.45
N GLU A 193 19.37 -26.66 -17.36
CA GLU A 193 19.46 -27.49 -18.55
C GLU A 193 20.37 -28.70 -18.26
N THR A 194 19.88 -29.91 -18.56
CA THR A 194 20.69 -31.13 -18.46
C THR A 194 20.94 -31.63 -19.86
N THR A 195 22.21 -31.61 -20.29
CA THR A 195 22.62 -32.10 -21.61
C THR A 195 23.28 -33.47 -21.43
N THR A 196 22.71 -34.50 -22.04
CA THR A 196 23.29 -35.85 -22.03
C THR A 196 23.93 -36.12 -23.39
N GLU A 197 25.26 -36.13 -23.44
CA GLU A 197 25.99 -36.57 -24.63
C GLU A 197 26.22 -38.08 -24.56
N THR A 198 25.83 -38.81 -25.60
CA THR A 198 26.08 -40.26 -25.72
C THR A 198 27.11 -40.49 -26.82
N THR A 199 28.33 -40.84 -26.43
CA THR A 199 29.41 -41.13 -27.37
C THR A 199 29.46 -42.64 -27.62
N THR A 200 29.19 -43.07 -28.86
CA THR A 200 29.29 -44.49 -29.24
C THR A 200 30.71 -44.78 -29.72
N VAL A 201 31.50 -45.48 -28.92
CA VAL A 201 32.82 -45.99 -29.34
C VAL A 201 32.65 -47.38 -29.93
N THR A 202 33.07 -47.55 -31.18
CA THR A 202 32.95 -48.80 -31.94
C THR A 202 33.94 -49.84 -31.41
N GLU A 203 33.56 -50.54 -30.33
CA GLU A 203 33.91 -51.93 -29.96
C GLU A 203 33.40 -52.18 -28.52
N THR A 204 32.18 -52.72 -28.40
CA THR A 204 31.61 -53.40 -27.22
C THR A 204 31.73 -52.73 -25.83
N THR A 205 31.68 -51.41 -25.69
CA THR A 205 31.39 -50.74 -24.39
C THR A 205 30.73 -49.38 -24.63
N THR A 206 29.59 -49.11 -23.98
CA THR A 206 28.91 -47.81 -24.02
C THR A 206 29.26 -47.03 -22.75
N GLU A 207 30.00 -45.93 -22.88
CA GLU A 207 30.20 -44.97 -21.78
C GLU A 207 29.16 -43.85 -21.90
N VAL A 208 28.40 -43.61 -20.82
CA VAL A 208 27.44 -42.51 -20.73
C VAL A 208 28.04 -41.47 -19.79
N THR A 209 28.38 -40.30 -20.32
CA THR A 209 28.83 -39.14 -19.53
C THR A 209 27.67 -38.15 -19.44
N THR A 210 27.27 -37.80 -18.21
CA THR A 210 26.21 -36.81 -17.98
C THR A 210 26.87 -35.52 -17.48
N GLU A 211 26.74 -34.42 -18.23
CA GLU A 211 27.17 -33.10 -17.79
C GLU A 211 25.94 -32.24 -17.45
N THR A 212 25.93 -31.69 -16.23
CA THR A 212 24.85 -30.81 -15.77
C THR A 212 25.33 -29.36 -15.83
N THR A 213 24.67 -28.52 -16.64
CA THR A 213 24.98 -27.08 -16.73
C THR A 213 23.82 -26.27 -16.14
N THR A 214 24.07 -25.50 -15.09
CA THR A 214 23.03 -24.63 -14.49
C THR A 214 23.19 -23.21 -15.00
N THR A 215 22.15 -22.64 -15.60
CA THR A 215 22.13 -21.24 -16.05
C THR A 215 21.07 -20.46 -15.26
N THR A 216 21.48 -19.41 -14.57
CA THR A 216 20.56 -18.54 -13.82
C THR A 216 20.28 -17.29 -14.64
N THR A 217 19.01 -17.05 -14.99
CA THR A 217 18.58 -15.82 -15.69
C THR A 217 17.66 -15.02 -14.78
N THR A 218 18.05 -13.78 -14.46
CA THR A 218 17.23 -12.87 -13.67
C THR A 218 16.51 -11.89 -14.60
N GLU A 219 15.18 -11.86 -14.56
CA GLU A 219 14.38 -10.90 -15.30
C GLU A 219 13.71 -9.91 -14.32
N THR A 220 13.96 -8.62 -14.49
CA THR A 220 13.24 -7.57 -13.75
C THR A 220 11.98 -7.20 -14.53
N LYS A 221 10.80 -7.36 -13.94
CA LYS A 221 9.54 -6.98 -14.58
C LYS A 221 8.92 -5.81 -13.82
N GLU A 222 8.92 -4.64 -14.43
CA GLU A 222 8.12 -3.53 -13.94
C GLU A 222 6.63 -3.88 -14.10
N VAL A 223 5.92 -3.99 -12.98
CA VAL A 223 4.47 -4.08 -12.98
C VAL A 223 3.94 -2.67 -13.18
N LEU A 224 3.80 -2.25 -14.43
CA LEU A 224 3.04 -1.06 -14.78
C LEU A 224 1.59 -1.25 -14.30
N GLY A 225 1.29 -0.70 -13.13
CA GLY A 225 -0.08 -0.49 -12.66
C GLY A 225 -0.82 0.35 -13.70
N GLY A 226 -2.06 -0.02 -14.00
CA GLY A 226 -2.84 0.41 -15.18
C GLY A 226 -3.23 1.90 -15.27
N ALA A 227 -2.36 2.84 -14.93
CA ALA A 227 -2.57 4.28 -15.07
C ALA A 227 -1.82 4.93 -16.25
N PHE A 228 -1.13 4.16 -17.11
CA PHE A 228 -0.34 4.73 -18.22
C PHE A 228 -0.63 4.08 -19.59
N TYR A 229 -1.91 3.97 -19.98
CA TYR A 229 -2.26 3.75 -21.39
C TYR A 229 -2.31 5.09 -22.12
N GLY A 230 -1.17 5.51 -22.68
CA GLY A 230 -1.14 6.68 -23.56
C GLY A 230 0.10 6.78 -24.44
N SER A 231 1.28 6.51 -23.89
CA SER A 231 2.54 6.82 -24.60
C SER A 231 3.60 5.71 -24.55
N VAL A 232 3.70 4.94 -23.47
CA VAL A 232 4.76 3.92 -23.32
C VAL A 232 4.46 2.62 -24.09
N GLY A 233 3.19 2.19 -24.14
CA GLY A 233 2.80 0.99 -24.88
C GLY A 233 3.04 1.08 -26.39
N VAL A 234 2.96 2.28 -26.97
CA VAL A 234 3.26 2.52 -28.38
C VAL A 234 4.76 2.35 -28.67
N ILE A 235 5.62 2.77 -27.72
CA ILE A 235 7.08 2.70 -27.88
C ILE A 235 7.57 1.24 -27.86
N ILE A 236 7.04 0.40 -26.97
CA ILE A 236 7.45 -1.01 -26.87
C ILE A 236 7.04 -1.80 -28.13
N ILE A 237 5.83 -1.58 -28.65
CA ILE A 237 5.37 -2.22 -29.89
C ILE A 237 6.26 -1.79 -31.07
N LEU A 238 6.65 -0.51 -31.14
CA LEU A 238 7.53 -0.01 -32.19
C LEU A 238 8.95 -0.60 -32.11
N ILE A 239 9.50 -0.79 -30.91
CA ILE A 239 10.83 -1.40 -30.73
C ILE A 239 10.82 -2.89 -31.12
N ILE A 240 9.79 -3.64 -30.73
CA ILE A 240 9.64 -5.06 -31.11
C ILE A 240 9.44 -5.19 -32.63
N ALA A 241 8.61 -4.33 -33.22
CA ALA A 241 8.41 -4.31 -34.68
C ALA A 241 9.71 -3.94 -35.43
N LEU A 242 10.49 -2.99 -34.92
CA LEU A 242 11.77 -2.59 -35.51
C LEU A 242 12.81 -3.72 -35.40
N ALA A 243 12.91 -4.38 -34.24
CA ALA A 243 13.79 -5.54 -34.06
C ALA A 243 13.40 -6.69 -35.00
N TYR A 244 12.10 -6.96 -35.15
CA TYR A 244 11.60 -7.98 -36.07
C TYR A 244 11.93 -7.67 -37.55
N VAL A 245 11.82 -6.40 -37.95
CA VAL A 245 12.19 -5.96 -39.31
C VAL A 245 13.69 -6.04 -39.55
N LEU A 246 14.52 -5.76 -38.53
CA LEU A 246 15.97 -5.86 -38.63
C LEU A 246 16.47 -7.31 -38.66
N MET A 247 15.77 -8.24 -38.02
CA MET A 247 16.10 -9.68 -38.05
C MET A 247 15.66 -10.41 -39.34
N ARG A 248 14.92 -9.73 -40.23
CA ARG A 248 14.44 -10.29 -41.51
C ARG A 248 15.20 -9.78 -42.74
N LYS A 249 16.30 -9.03 -42.55
CA LYS A 249 17.25 -8.68 -43.61
C LYS A 249 18.52 -9.51 -43.46
#